data_AF-A0A7Y7NPG0-F1
#
_entry.id   AF-A0A7Y7NPG0-F1
#
_cell.length_a   1.000
_cell.length_b   1.000
_cell.length_c   1.000
_cell.angle_alpha   90.00
_cell.angle_beta   90.00
_cell.angle_gamma   90.00
#
_symmetry.space_group_name_H-M   'P 1'
#
loop_
_entity.id
_entity.type
_entity.pdbx_description
1 polymer ?
#
loop_
_entity_poly.entity_id
_entity_poly.type
_entity_poly.pdbx_seq_one_letter_code
_entity_poly.pdbx_strand_id
1 'polypeptide(L)'
;MKRLLLVVSTALLAALTLNGCYGKFALTRKLYTANGQIEDKFLRSGLTGLLLIVPVYGAAAIADLAVFNLIEFWTGKNPIVAAEKDFQYVLGDDNYNVHAVKSGEMVDYTVSHYNKAGLVETTAISWDSLTGRSAVSINGGPYFVREDQSLAFYNPLGTGAGQLALTR
;
A
#
# COMPACT_ATOMS: atom_id res chain seq x y z
N MET A 1 -35.42 23.61 -29.92
CA MET A 1 -35.48 23.20 -28.49
C MET A 1 -35.05 21.74 -28.26
N LYS A 2 -35.59 20.74 -28.98
CA LYS A 2 -35.25 19.30 -28.77
C LYS A 2 -33.76 18.95 -28.94
N ARG A 3 -33.05 19.55 -29.91
CA ARG A 3 -31.61 19.34 -30.12
C ARG A 3 -30.75 19.94 -29.00
N LEU A 4 -31.18 21.08 -28.45
CA LEU A 4 -30.51 21.73 -27.33
C LEU A 4 -30.67 20.88 -26.06
N LEU A 5 -31.87 20.36 -25.81
CA LEU A 5 -32.14 19.44 -24.69
C LEU A 5 -31.32 18.15 -24.78
N LEU A 6 -31.10 17.62 -25.98
CA LEU A 6 -30.32 16.40 -26.19
C LEU A 6 -28.81 16.62 -26.00
N VAL A 7 -28.29 17.78 -26.42
CA VAL A 7 -26.89 18.18 -26.16
C VAL A 7 -26.66 18.46 -24.66
N VAL A 8 -27.61 19.14 -24.02
CA VAL A 8 -27.54 19.42 -22.58
C VAL A 8 -27.65 18.13 -21.77
N SER A 9 -28.53 17.18 -22.14
CA SER A 9 -28.64 15.92 -21.42
C SER A 9 -27.41 15.03 -21.58
N THR A 10 -26.83 14.93 -22.79
CA THR A 10 -25.59 14.15 -23.01
C THR A 10 -24.38 14.77 -22.31
N ALA A 11 -24.25 16.10 -22.31
CA ALA A 11 -23.20 16.79 -21.55
C ALA A 11 -23.35 16.60 -20.04
N LEU A 12 -24.59 16.58 -19.52
CA LEU A 12 -24.85 16.37 -18.10
C LEU A 12 -24.60 14.91 -17.68
N LEU A 13 -24.96 13.92 -18.51
CA LEU A 13 -24.59 12.52 -18.29
C LEU A 13 -23.07 12.32 -18.33
N ALA A 14 -22.37 12.97 -19.27
CA ALA A 14 -20.91 12.95 -19.31
C ALA A 14 -20.31 13.57 -18.03
N ALA A 15 -20.78 14.75 -17.62
CA ALA A 15 -20.32 15.40 -16.39
C ALA A 15 -20.58 14.54 -15.13
N LEU A 16 -21.69 13.81 -15.09
CA LEU A 16 -22.01 12.87 -13.99
C LEU A 16 -21.02 11.70 -13.93
N THR A 17 -20.53 11.21 -15.09
CA THR A 17 -19.49 10.17 -15.17
C THR A 17 -18.07 10.68 -14.87
N LEU A 18 -17.83 12.00 -14.94
CA LEU A 18 -16.53 12.60 -14.57
C LEU A 18 -16.37 12.87 -13.07
N ASN A 19 -17.40 12.63 -12.22
CA ASN A 19 -17.30 12.79 -10.76
C ASN A 19 -16.32 11.82 -10.07
N GLY A 20 -15.72 10.87 -10.79
CA GLY A 20 -14.62 10.03 -10.30
C GLY A 20 -13.21 10.54 -10.61
N CYS A 21 -13.06 11.65 -11.35
CA CYS A 21 -11.78 12.04 -11.97
C CYS A 21 -10.88 12.93 -11.09
N TYR A 22 -11.15 13.05 -9.78
CA TYR A 22 -10.26 13.80 -8.88
C TYR A 22 -8.94 13.05 -8.68
N GLY A 23 -8.90 11.72 -8.86
CA GLY A 23 -7.68 10.93 -8.72
C GLY A 23 -7.10 10.94 -7.29
N LYS A 24 -6.31 9.94 -6.92
CA LYS A 24 -5.79 9.84 -5.54
C LYS A 24 -4.57 10.74 -5.29
N PHE A 25 -3.91 11.22 -6.36
CA PHE A 25 -2.67 12.01 -6.29
C PHE A 25 -1.63 11.33 -5.39
N ALA A 26 -1.40 10.07 -5.68
CA ALA A 26 -0.63 9.15 -4.89
C ALA A 26 0.83 9.56 -4.74
N LEU A 27 1.46 9.94 -5.85
CA LEU A 27 2.87 10.35 -5.88
C LEU A 27 3.06 11.66 -5.13
N THR A 28 2.15 12.61 -5.36
CA THR A 28 2.14 13.92 -4.71
C THR A 28 1.98 13.77 -3.19
N ARG A 29 1.04 12.93 -2.73
CA ARG A 29 0.87 12.64 -1.30
C ARG A 29 2.11 11.97 -0.70
N LYS A 30 2.73 10.99 -1.39
CA LYS A 30 3.96 10.35 -0.92
C LYS A 30 5.10 11.36 -0.75
N LEU A 31 5.27 12.29 -1.69
CA LEU A 31 6.28 13.36 -1.57
C LEU A 31 6.01 14.30 -0.39
N TYR A 32 4.74 14.65 -0.15
CA TYR A 32 4.36 15.44 1.02
C TYR A 32 4.61 14.69 2.33
N THR A 33 4.28 13.39 2.39
CA THR A 33 4.54 12.56 3.57
C THR A 33 6.04 12.43 3.85
N ALA A 34 6.86 12.17 2.82
CA ALA A 34 8.31 12.06 2.95
C ALA A 34 8.95 13.36 3.49
N ASN A 35 8.50 14.51 2.97
CA ASN A 35 8.93 15.80 3.51
C ASN A 35 8.41 16.03 4.95
N GLY A 36 7.21 15.53 5.26
CA GLY A 36 6.59 15.59 6.59
C GLY A 36 7.34 14.82 7.67
N GLN A 37 8.08 13.76 7.32
CA GLN A 37 8.87 12.91 8.23
C GLN A 37 10.14 13.59 8.77
N ILE A 38 10.54 14.74 8.23
CA ILE A 38 11.68 15.50 8.75
C ILE A 38 11.26 16.19 10.06
N GLU A 39 11.90 15.81 11.15
CA GLU A 39 11.59 16.31 12.51
C GLU A 39 11.93 17.80 12.69
N ASP A 40 13.02 18.27 12.06
CA ASP A 40 13.42 19.67 12.13
C ASP A 40 12.53 20.54 11.24
N LYS A 41 11.79 21.46 11.88
CA LYS A 41 10.84 22.36 11.22
C LYS A 41 11.48 23.29 10.19
N PHE A 42 12.72 23.73 10.40
CA PHE A 42 13.42 24.64 9.49
C PHE A 42 13.95 23.89 8.28
N LEU A 43 14.49 22.69 8.47
CA LEU A 43 14.89 21.82 7.35
C LEU A 43 13.67 21.42 6.51
N ARG A 44 12.57 21.03 7.15
CA ARG A 44 11.33 20.69 6.45
C ARG A 44 10.80 21.86 5.63
N SER A 45 10.71 23.05 6.21
CA SER A 45 10.27 24.24 5.48
C SER A 45 11.24 24.66 4.37
N GLY A 46 12.55 24.58 4.62
CA GLY A 46 13.58 24.85 3.62
C GLY A 46 13.52 23.88 2.43
N LEU A 47 13.39 22.58 2.71
CA LEU A 47 13.23 21.55 1.68
C LEU A 47 11.92 21.76 0.90
N THR A 48 10.82 22.11 1.58
CA THR A 48 9.55 22.45 0.92
C THR A 48 9.73 23.61 -0.05
N GLY A 49 10.42 24.69 0.38
CA GLY A 49 10.70 25.84 -0.47
C GLY A 49 11.59 25.48 -1.67
N LEU A 50 12.60 24.65 -1.47
CA LEU A 50 13.47 24.17 -2.54
C LEU A 50 12.71 23.30 -3.56
N LEU A 51 11.86 22.38 -3.09
CA LEU A 51 10.99 21.52 -3.91
C LEU A 51 9.78 22.24 -4.51
N LEU A 52 9.59 23.52 -4.16
CA LEU A 52 8.64 24.42 -4.81
C LEU A 52 9.34 25.24 -5.92
N ILE A 53 10.56 25.73 -5.66
CA ILE A 53 11.38 26.45 -6.65
C ILE A 53 11.78 25.52 -7.80
N VAL A 54 12.31 24.34 -7.46
CA VAL A 54 12.42 23.22 -8.40
C VAL A 54 11.03 22.61 -8.43
N PRO A 55 10.31 22.58 -9.57
CA PRO A 55 8.87 22.30 -9.59
C PRO A 55 8.54 20.82 -9.38
N VAL A 56 9.08 20.18 -8.34
CA VAL A 56 8.94 18.75 -8.04
C VAL A 56 7.51 18.42 -7.64
N TYR A 57 6.90 19.22 -6.76
CA TYR A 57 5.50 19.04 -6.38
C TYR A 57 4.54 19.25 -7.57
N GLY A 58 4.84 20.25 -8.41
CA GLY A 58 4.07 20.53 -9.63
C GLY A 58 4.18 19.40 -10.65
N ALA A 59 5.40 18.92 -10.89
CA ALA A 59 5.66 17.80 -11.79
C ALA A 59 4.99 16.50 -11.30
N ALA A 60 5.05 16.22 -10.00
CA ALA A 60 4.38 15.07 -9.41
C ALA A 60 2.86 15.15 -9.53
N ALA A 61 2.27 16.33 -9.30
CA ALA A 61 0.82 16.54 -9.46
C ALA A 61 0.39 16.34 -10.92
N ILE A 62 1.19 16.81 -11.89
CA ILE A 62 0.93 16.60 -13.32
C ILE A 62 1.08 15.12 -13.68
N ALA A 63 2.10 14.44 -13.18
CA ALA A 63 2.30 13.01 -13.43
C ALA A 63 1.18 12.15 -12.82
N ASP A 64 0.72 12.48 -11.62
CA ASP A 64 -0.47 11.86 -11.03
C ASP A 64 -1.70 12.09 -11.91
N LEU A 65 -1.97 13.33 -12.32
CA LEU A 65 -3.15 13.66 -13.13
C LEU A 65 -3.12 13.00 -14.51
N ALA A 66 -1.99 13.06 -15.21
CA ALA A 66 -1.88 12.63 -16.60
C ALA A 66 -1.60 11.13 -16.76
N VAL A 67 -0.92 10.51 -15.79
CA VAL A 67 -0.42 9.13 -15.92
C VAL A 67 -1.03 8.23 -14.85
N PHE A 68 -0.76 8.46 -13.57
CA PHE A 68 -1.08 7.48 -12.53
C PHE A 68 -2.57 7.39 -12.20
N ASN A 69 -3.27 8.52 -12.11
CA ASN A 69 -4.72 8.55 -11.94
C ASN A 69 -5.45 8.03 -13.18
N LEU A 70 -4.86 8.19 -14.38
CA LEU A 70 -5.42 7.65 -15.62
C LEU A 70 -5.26 6.12 -15.69
N ILE A 71 -4.08 5.60 -15.32
CA ILE A 71 -3.86 4.16 -15.18
C ILE A 71 -4.79 3.57 -14.12
N GLU A 72 -4.93 4.22 -12.97
CA GLU A 72 -5.84 3.80 -11.91
C GLU A 72 -7.30 3.78 -12.38
N PHE A 73 -7.72 4.76 -13.19
CA PHE A 73 -9.07 4.81 -13.75
C PHE A 73 -9.37 3.60 -14.66
N TRP A 74 -8.43 3.20 -15.52
CA TRP A 74 -8.64 2.09 -16.46
C TRP A 74 -8.37 0.70 -15.86
N THR A 75 -7.44 0.59 -14.91
CA THR A 75 -7.01 -0.71 -14.35
C THR A 75 -7.57 -0.98 -12.96
N GLY A 76 -8.17 0.02 -12.31
CA GLY A 76 -8.58 -0.02 -10.91
C GLY A 76 -7.40 -0.07 -9.92
N LYS A 77 -6.15 -0.03 -10.39
CA LYS A 77 -4.94 -0.19 -9.59
C LYS A 77 -4.04 1.03 -9.78
N ASN A 78 -3.68 1.71 -8.69
CA ASN A 78 -2.71 2.79 -8.74
C ASN A 78 -1.29 2.21 -8.63
N PRO A 79 -0.43 2.34 -9.65
CA PRO A 79 0.92 1.78 -9.61
C PRO A 79 1.84 2.43 -8.57
N ILE A 80 1.46 3.61 -8.05
CA ILE A 80 2.19 4.33 -7.00
C ILE A 80 1.70 3.96 -5.59
N VAL A 81 0.44 3.54 -5.45
CA VAL A 81 -0.17 3.17 -4.15
C VAL A 81 -0.22 1.65 -4.03
N ALA A 82 0.75 1.08 -3.31
CA ALA A 82 0.41 -0.07 -2.50
C ALA A 82 -0.50 0.45 -1.37
N ALA A 83 -1.67 -0.17 -1.14
CA ALA A 83 -2.56 0.30 -0.09
C ALA A 83 -1.94 -0.06 1.26
N GLU A 84 -1.22 0.91 1.83
CA GLU A 84 -0.45 0.80 3.06
C GLU A 84 -1.29 1.32 4.23
N LYS A 85 -1.36 0.55 5.31
CA LYS A 85 -2.05 0.91 6.54
C LYS A 85 -1.21 0.50 7.75
N ASP A 86 -0.89 1.48 8.56
CA ASP A 86 -0.32 1.27 9.90
C ASP A 86 -1.41 1.41 10.95
N PHE A 87 -1.45 0.47 11.89
CA PHE A 87 -2.24 0.60 13.10
C PHE A 87 -1.53 -0.04 14.28
N GLN A 88 -1.79 0.50 15.47
CA GLN A 88 -1.20 0.02 16.71
C GLN A 88 -2.29 -0.49 17.64
N TYR A 89 -2.00 -1.58 18.33
CA TYR A 89 -2.86 -2.14 19.36
C TYR A 89 -2.07 -2.29 20.65
N VAL A 90 -2.63 -1.79 21.76
CA VAL A 90 -2.00 -1.87 23.07
C VAL A 90 -2.82 -2.80 23.96
N LEU A 91 -2.15 -3.80 24.53
CA LEU A 91 -2.75 -4.76 25.45
C LEU A 91 -1.92 -4.79 26.73
N GLY A 92 -2.38 -4.08 27.77
CA GLY A 92 -1.62 -3.94 29.01
C GLY A 92 -0.29 -3.23 28.76
N ASP A 93 0.83 -3.91 29.04
CA ASP A 93 2.19 -3.41 28.81
C ASP A 93 2.75 -3.75 27.41
N ASP A 94 2.00 -4.51 26.60
CA ASP A 94 2.40 -4.95 25.27
C ASP A 94 1.85 -4.01 24.18
N ASN A 95 2.67 -3.73 23.17
CA ASN A 95 2.31 -2.95 21.99
C ASN A 95 2.53 -3.77 20.71
N TYR A 96 1.52 -3.80 19.85
CA TYR A 96 1.52 -4.49 18.57
C TYR A 96 1.40 -3.46 17.45
N ASN A 97 2.48 -3.27 16.70
CA ASN A 97 2.49 -2.45 15.49
C ASN A 97 2.19 -3.34 14.29
N VAL A 98 1.10 -3.05 13.58
CA VAL A 98 0.71 -3.78 12.38
C VAL A 98 0.85 -2.87 11.16
N HIS A 99 1.69 -3.31 10.23
CA HIS A 99 1.93 -2.68 8.94
C HIS A 99 1.34 -3.56 7.84
N ALA A 100 0.26 -3.11 7.21
CA ALA A 100 -0.43 -3.83 6.15
C ALA A 100 -0.18 -3.16 4.79
N VAL A 101 0.27 -3.90 3.80
CA VAL A 101 0.57 -3.42 2.45
C VAL A 101 -0.18 -4.28 1.46
N LYS A 102 -1.06 -3.69 0.65
CA LYS A 102 -1.65 -4.37 -0.50
C LYS A 102 -0.98 -3.94 -1.79
N SER A 103 -0.35 -4.87 -2.50
CA SER A 103 0.24 -4.68 -3.82
C SER A 103 -0.40 -5.63 -4.83
N GLY A 104 -1.34 -5.11 -5.64
CA GLY A 104 -2.11 -5.94 -6.56
C GLY A 104 -2.99 -6.95 -5.83
N GLU A 105 -2.72 -8.24 -6.01
CA GLU A 105 -3.39 -9.36 -5.32
C GLU A 105 -2.64 -9.81 -4.06
N MET A 106 -1.41 -9.36 -3.86
CA MET A 106 -0.65 -9.68 -2.65
C MET A 106 -1.02 -8.71 -1.53
N VAL A 107 -1.28 -9.25 -0.35
CA VAL A 107 -1.51 -8.52 0.89
C VAL A 107 -0.48 -8.98 1.91
N ASP A 108 0.45 -8.11 2.24
CA ASP A 108 1.48 -8.34 3.24
C ASP A 108 1.10 -7.67 4.56
N TYR A 109 1.25 -8.37 5.66
CA TYR A 109 1.11 -7.87 7.02
C TYR A 109 2.41 -8.10 7.76
N THR A 110 2.96 -7.07 8.39
CA THR A 110 4.07 -7.19 9.33
C THR A 110 3.56 -6.77 10.70
N VAL A 111 3.57 -7.71 11.65
CA VAL A 111 3.15 -7.49 13.04
C VAL A 111 4.39 -7.52 13.91
N SER A 112 4.74 -6.38 14.50
CA SER A 112 5.83 -6.27 15.47
C SER A 112 5.27 -6.17 16.88
N HIS A 113 5.61 -7.11 17.74
CA HIS A 113 5.22 -7.13 19.15
C HIS A 113 6.36 -6.59 20.01
N TYR A 114 6.04 -5.60 20.84
CA TYR A 114 6.94 -4.98 21.81
C TYR A 114 6.40 -5.15 23.22
N ASN A 115 7.32 -5.33 24.17
CA ASN A 115 7.04 -5.25 25.59
C ASN A 115 7.98 -4.21 26.25
N LYS A 116 7.97 -4.12 27.58
CA LYS A 116 8.85 -3.22 28.35
C LYS A 116 10.36 -3.41 28.10
N ALA A 117 10.79 -4.60 27.68
CA ALA A 117 12.19 -4.91 27.39
C ALA A 117 12.59 -4.60 25.93
N GLY A 118 11.64 -4.32 25.04
CA GLY A 118 11.87 -4.01 23.63
C GLY A 118 11.08 -4.89 22.68
N LEU A 119 11.59 -5.07 21.46
CA LEU A 119 10.99 -5.94 20.44
C LEU A 119 11.05 -7.40 20.90
N VAL A 120 9.89 -8.05 20.98
CA VAL A 120 9.74 -9.46 21.35
C VAL A 120 9.79 -10.31 20.10
N GLU A 121 8.95 -10.00 19.11
CA GLU A 121 8.87 -10.75 17.88
C GLU A 121 8.33 -9.92 16.71
N THR A 122 8.62 -10.36 15.49
CA THR A 122 8.05 -9.83 14.26
C THR A 122 7.47 -10.97 13.43
N THR A 123 6.17 -10.93 13.17
CA THR A 123 5.47 -11.89 12.31
C THR A 123 5.15 -11.23 10.97
N ALA A 124 5.64 -11.81 9.88
CA ALA A 124 5.32 -11.41 8.52
C ALA A 124 4.33 -12.41 7.92
N ILE A 125 3.21 -11.93 7.38
CA ILE A 125 2.18 -12.74 6.71
C ILE A 125 2.02 -12.18 5.31
N SER A 126 2.12 -13.02 4.29
CA SER A 126 1.85 -12.66 2.90
C SER A 126 0.69 -13.49 2.39
N TRP A 127 -0.31 -12.83 1.81
CA TRP A 127 -1.51 -13.49 1.30
C TRP A 127 -1.78 -13.10 -0.15
N ASP A 128 -1.91 -14.10 -1.02
CA ASP A 128 -2.38 -13.92 -2.39
C ASP A 128 -3.91 -14.01 -2.41
N SER A 129 -4.58 -12.88 -2.61
CA SER A 129 -6.04 -12.79 -2.64
C SER A 129 -6.67 -13.46 -3.86
N LEU A 130 -5.89 -13.74 -4.91
CA LEU A 130 -6.37 -14.41 -6.11
C LEU A 130 -6.29 -15.93 -5.98
N THR A 131 -5.15 -16.44 -5.49
CA THR A 131 -4.93 -17.90 -5.37
C THR A 131 -5.32 -18.47 -4.01
N GLY A 132 -5.50 -17.61 -3.00
CA GLY A 132 -5.77 -18.01 -1.62
C GLY A 132 -4.55 -18.57 -0.88
N ARG A 133 -3.37 -18.56 -1.50
CA ARG A 133 -2.11 -18.99 -0.88
C ARG A 133 -1.67 -17.99 0.18
N SER A 134 -1.20 -18.49 1.32
CA SER A 134 -0.68 -17.65 2.40
C SER A 134 0.68 -18.16 2.86
N ALA A 135 1.61 -17.26 3.11
CA ALA A 135 2.91 -17.54 3.72
C ALA A 135 3.04 -16.78 5.04
N VAL A 136 3.60 -17.42 6.07
CA VAL A 136 3.89 -16.78 7.37
C VAL A 136 5.35 -16.98 7.73
N SER A 137 6.03 -15.96 8.25
CA SER A 137 7.38 -16.05 8.82
C SER A 137 7.41 -15.34 10.17
N ILE A 138 8.19 -15.87 11.11
CA ILE A 138 8.39 -15.29 12.43
C ILE A 138 9.88 -14.99 12.58
N ASN A 139 10.20 -13.76 12.99
CA ASN A 139 11.56 -13.26 13.22
C ASN A 139 12.51 -13.45 12.02
N GLY A 140 11.98 -13.35 10.79
CA GLY A 140 12.75 -13.58 9.56
C GLY A 140 13.16 -15.04 9.32
N GLY A 141 12.58 -15.98 10.08
CA GLY A 141 12.76 -17.41 9.93
C GLY A 141 12.07 -17.99 8.69
N PRO A 142 12.06 -19.33 8.54
CA PRO A 142 11.47 -19.99 7.38
C PRO A 142 9.98 -19.65 7.22
N TYR A 143 9.54 -19.53 5.97
CA TYR A 143 8.14 -19.31 5.63
C TYR A 143 7.35 -20.61 5.73
N PHE A 144 6.19 -20.54 6.35
CA PHE A 144 5.16 -21.57 6.37
C PHE A 144 4.12 -21.20 5.31
N VAL A 145 4.11 -21.92 4.20
CA VAL A 145 3.20 -21.69 3.07
C VAL A 145 2.07 -22.69 3.13
N ARG A 146 0.83 -22.21 3.12
CA ARG A 146 -0.34 -23.06 2.92
C ARG A 146 -0.59 -23.21 1.43
N GLU A 147 -0.31 -24.40 0.90
CA GLU A 147 -0.89 -24.88 -0.36
C GLU A 147 -2.10 -25.72 0.03
N ASP A 148 -3.26 -25.52 -0.59
CA ASP A 148 -4.47 -26.34 -0.32
C ASP A 148 -4.79 -26.66 1.17
N GLN A 149 -4.49 -27.89 1.62
CA GLN A 149 -4.56 -28.42 2.98
C GLN A 149 -3.19 -28.88 3.52
N SER A 150 -2.10 -28.59 2.80
CA SER A 150 -0.72 -28.91 3.18
C SER A 150 0.06 -27.66 3.61
N LEU A 151 0.99 -27.82 4.55
CA LEU A 151 1.90 -26.75 4.98
C LEU A 151 3.30 -27.06 4.43
N ALA A 152 3.78 -26.23 3.51
CA ALA A 152 5.13 -26.30 2.98
C ALA A 152 6.07 -25.33 3.72
N PHE A 153 7.32 -25.74 3.93
CA PHE A 153 8.35 -24.91 4.58
C PHE A 153 9.32 -24.39 3.53
N TYR A 154 9.52 -23.07 3.51
CA TYR A 154 10.47 -22.44 2.61
C TYR A 154 11.51 -21.64 3.38
N ASN A 155 12.78 -22.04 3.27
CA ASN A 155 13.88 -21.27 3.84
C ASN A 155 14.23 -20.09 2.91
N PRO A 156 14.16 -18.82 3.37
CA PRO A 156 14.55 -17.65 2.57
C PRO A 156 15.99 -17.68 2.04
N LEU A 157 16.88 -18.49 2.62
CA LEU A 157 18.31 -18.59 2.25
C LEU A 157 18.61 -19.65 1.18
N GLY A 158 17.60 -20.22 0.51
CA GLY A 158 17.77 -21.00 -0.72
C GLY A 158 18.22 -22.45 -0.53
N THR A 159 18.31 -22.98 0.68
CA THR A 159 18.66 -24.39 0.92
C THR A 159 17.48 -25.16 1.49
N GLY A 160 16.80 -25.91 0.60
CA GLY A 160 15.85 -26.98 0.95
C GLY A 160 14.43 -26.51 1.26
N ALA A 161 13.55 -26.55 0.26
CA ALA A 161 12.11 -26.58 0.50
C ALA A 161 11.76 -27.96 1.09
N GLY A 162 11.57 -28.04 2.40
CA GLY A 162 11.04 -29.23 3.05
C GLY A 162 9.52 -29.20 2.96
N GLN A 163 8.91 -30.08 2.19
CA GLN A 163 7.46 -30.32 2.26
C GLN A 163 7.19 -31.31 3.40
N LEU A 164 6.57 -30.84 4.47
CA LEU A 164 5.96 -31.73 5.48
C LEU A 164 4.45 -31.65 5.28
N ALA A 165 3.89 -32.64 4.57
CA ALA A 165 2.45 -32.77 4.44
C ALA A 165 1.86 -33.20 5.79
N LEU A 166 1.41 -32.22 6.59
CA LEU A 166 0.54 -32.49 7.73
C LEU A 166 -0.87 -32.75 7.20
N THR A 167 -1.12 -33.97 6.72
CA THR A 167 -2.47 -34.47 6.45
C THR A 167 -3.14 -34.84 7.77
N ARG A 168 -4.38 -34.40 7.96
CA ARG A 168 -5.21 -34.77 9.11
C ARG A 168 -5.57 -36.25 9.10
#